data_AF-A0A9P5VNI1-F1
#
_entry.id   AF-A0A9P5VNI1-F1
#
_cell.length_a   1.000
_cell.length_b   1.000
_cell.length_c   1.000
_cell.angle_alpha   90.00
_cell.angle_beta   90.00
_cell.angle_gamma   90.00
#
_symmetry.space_group_name_H-M   'P 1'
#
loop_
_entity.id
_entity.type
_entity.pdbx_description
1 polymer ?
#
loop_
_entity_poly.entity_id
_entity_poly.type
_entity_poly.pdbx_seq_one_letter_code
_entity_poly.pdbx_strand_id
1 'polypeptide(L)'
;MSFSTEHRAEETIIFSATLALSYKDTHQEEYSGQRRIRDPASFLTSQSASKHQPNNSFAKRTKKVGVVGKYGVRYGASLRKQVKKMEITQHSKYTCTFCGKDSVKRQAVGIWNCRGCKKTMAGGAWTLSTTAAATVRSTTRRLREIMEV
;
A
#
# COMPACT_ATOMS: atom_id res chain seq x y z
N MET A 1 38.71 39.95 20.23
CA MET A 1 37.55 40.16 19.35
C MET A 1 37.69 39.21 18.17
N SER A 2 36.55 38.86 17.55
CA SER A 2 36.33 38.01 16.35
C SER A 2 36.55 36.49 16.47
N PHE A 3 35.51 35.78 16.94
CA PHE A 3 35.21 34.37 16.57
C PHE A 3 33.70 34.11 16.74
N SER A 4 32.82 34.75 15.96
CA SER A 4 31.36 34.62 16.19
C SER A 4 30.41 34.84 14.99
N THR A 5 30.83 34.64 13.74
CA THR A 5 29.89 34.83 12.61
C THR A 5 29.78 33.70 11.61
N GLU A 6 30.63 32.68 11.64
CA GLU A 6 30.61 31.61 10.61
C GLU A 6 29.79 30.39 11.01
N HIS A 7 29.69 30.05 12.30
CA HIS A 7 28.97 28.84 12.76
C HIS A 7 27.44 28.91 12.67
N ARG A 8 26.84 30.09 12.41
CA ARG A 8 25.37 30.27 12.39
C ARG A 8 24.77 30.08 10.99
N ALA A 9 25.58 30.11 9.94
CA ALA A 9 25.13 29.93 8.56
C ALA A 9 24.97 28.44 8.19
N GLU A 10 25.74 27.54 8.80
CA GLU A 10 25.66 26.11 8.50
C GLU A 10 24.38 25.46 9.07
N GLU A 11 23.92 25.88 10.24
CA GLU A 11 22.72 25.31 10.87
C GLU A 11 21.41 25.67 10.13
N THR A 12 21.34 26.86 9.51
CA THR A 12 20.18 27.28 8.71
C THR A 12 20.10 26.58 7.35
N ILE A 13 21.25 26.23 6.77
CA ILE A 13 21.33 25.42 5.54
C ILE A 13 20.88 23.98 5.83
N ILE A 14 21.29 23.40 6.96
CA ILE A 14 20.87 22.03 7.35
C ILE A 14 19.36 21.97 7.64
N PHE A 15 18.78 22.97 8.31
CA PHE A 15 17.35 22.98 8.63
C PHE A 15 16.46 23.13 7.37
N SER A 16 16.90 23.91 6.38
CA SER A 16 16.18 24.06 5.10
C SER A 16 16.31 22.85 4.18
N ALA A 17 17.47 22.20 4.14
CA ALA A 17 17.68 20.97 3.38
C ALA A 17 16.84 19.80 3.93
N THR A 18 16.72 19.69 5.25
CA THR A 18 15.94 18.63 5.91
C THR A 18 14.43 18.80 5.66
N LEU A 19 13.92 20.03 5.67
CA LEU A 19 12.51 20.31 5.36
C LEU A 19 12.18 20.07 3.87
N ALA A 20 13.11 20.37 2.96
CA ALA A 20 12.97 20.12 1.53
C ALA A 20 13.02 18.63 1.15
N LEU A 21 13.78 17.82 1.89
CA LEU A 21 13.81 16.36 1.72
C LEU A 21 12.54 15.70 2.25
N SER A 22 11.99 16.17 3.38
CA SER A 22 10.74 15.62 3.92
C SER A 22 9.51 15.91 3.04
N TYR A 23 9.47 17.04 2.32
CA TYR A 23 8.36 17.38 1.43
C TYR A 23 8.35 16.55 0.12
N LYS A 24 9.52 16.14 -0.38
CA LYS A 24 9.64 15.39 -1.65
C LYS A 24 9.34 13.89 -1.52
N ASP A 25 9.34 13.34 -0.31
CA ASP A 25 9.06 11.91 -0.08
C ASP A 25 7.57 11.53 -0.04
N THR A 26 6.63 12.49 -0.14
CA THR A 26 5.19 12.19 -0.06
C THR A 26 4.47 12.05 -1.40
N HIS A 27 5.15 12.21 -2.55
CA HIS A 27 4.44 12.31 -3.83
C HIS A 27 5.04 11.61 -5.06
N GLN A 28 6.04 10.72 -4.93
CA GLN A 28 6.77 10.26 -6.12
C GLN A 28 7.18 8.78 -6.21
N GLU A 29 6.35 7.84 -5.76
CA GLU A 29 6.34 6.45 -6.26
C GLU A 29 4.86 6.05 -6.32
N GLU A 30 4.18 5.74 -7.42
CA GLU A 30 4.54 4.97 -8.60
C GLU A 30 3.79 5.55 -9.82
N TYR A 31 4.52 6.14 -10.76
CA TYR A 31 4.13 6.27 -12.16
C TYR A 31 5.38 6.01 -13.01
N SER A 32 5.97 4.83 -12.86
CA SER A 32 7.05 4.36 -13.71
C SER A 32 6.48 3.33 -14.69
N GLY A 33 6.45 3.72 -15.96
CA GLY A 33 6.14 2.82 -17.05
C GLY A 33 7.21 1.73 -17.17
N GLN A 34 6.83 0.48 -16.95
CA GLN A 34 7.65 -0.68 -17.29
C GLN A 34 7.66 -0.88 -18.81
N ARG A 35 8.71 -0.39 -19.46
CA ARG A 35 9.15 -0.91 -20.77
C ARG A 35 9.70 -2.32 -20.54
N ARG A 36 8.95 -3.33 -21.00
CA ARG A 36 9.37 -4.74 -20.96
C ARG A 36 10.58 -4.95 -21.85
N ILE A 37 11.71 -5.32 -21.25
CA ILE A 37 12.78 -6.06 -21.92
C ILE A 37 12.19 -7.43 -22.29
N ARG A 38 12.34 -7.85 -23.55
CA ARG A 38 11.83 -9.14 -24.04
C ARG A 38 12.92 -10.18 -23.84
N ASP A 39 12.73 -11.10 -22.90
CA ASP A 39 13.58 -12.28 -22.76
C ASP A 39 13.27 -13.28 -23.89
N PRO A 40 14.26 -13.73 -24.69
CA PRO A 40 14.01 -14.54 -25.88
C PRO A 40 13.99 -16.07 -25.67
N ALA A 41 13.84 -16.58 -24.43
CA ALA A 41 14.01 -18.01 -24.14
C ALA A 41 12.83 -18.68 -23.41
N SER A 42 11.61 -18.60 -23.95
CA SER A 42 10.51 -19.52 -23.59
C SER A 42 9.64 -19.84 -24.81
N PHE A 43 10.28 -20.32 -25.87
CA PHE A 43 9.63 -21.10 -26.90
C PHE A 43 9.35 -22.50 -26.30
N LEU A 44 8.13 -23.02 -26.52
CA LEU A 44 7.61 -24.33 -26.10
C LEU A 44 6.97 -24.41 -24.70
N THR A 45 5.66 -24.16 -24.64
CA THR A 45 4.67 -25.19 -24.26
C THR A 45 3.29 -24.75 -24.75
N SER A 46 2.80 -25.44 -25.76
CA SER A 46 1.43 -25.42 -26.24
C SER A 46 0.51 -26.10 -25.24
N GLN A 47 -0.21 -25.34 -24.42
CA GLN A 47 -1.49 -25.79 -23.87
C GLN A 47 -2.45 -24.60 -23.88
N SER A 48 -3.49 -24.73 -24.71
CA SER A 48 -4.63 -23.84 -24.86
C SER A 48 -5.45 -23.79 -23.56
N ALA A 49 -4.97 -23.04 -22.58
CA ALA A 49 -5.81 -22.58 -21.48
C ALA A 49 -6.76 -21.51 -22.04
N SER A 50 -7.92 -21.94 -22.52
CA SER A 50 -9.04 -21.05 -22.81
C SER A 50 -9.32 -20.25 -21.53
N LYS A 51 -8.90 -18.99 -21.52
CA LYS A 51 -9.31 -18.05 -20.47
C LYS A 51 -10.80 -17.87 -20.68
N HIS A 52 -11.61 -18.65 -19.96
CA HIS A 52 -13.02 -18.33 -19.81
C HIS A 52 -13.07 -16.98 -19.10
N GLN A 53 -13.16 -15.91 -19.89
CA GLN A 53 -13.53 -14.61 -19.37
C GLN A 53 -15.00 -14.76 -18.94
N PRO A 54 -15.36 -14.57 -17.67
CA PRO A 54 -16.77 -14.51 -17.31
C PRO A 54 -17.34 -13.27 -18.00
N ASN A 55 -18.17 -13.52 -19.00
CA ASN A 55 -19.02 -12.55 -19.68
C ASN A 55 -20.08 -12.04 -18.71
N ASN A 56 -19.67 -11.24 -17.72
CA ASN A 56 -20.62 -10.54 -16.88
C ASN A 56 -21.22 -9.41 -17.72
N SER A 57 -22.37 -9.68 -18.33
CA SER A 57 -23.13 -8.81 -19.23
C SER A 57 -23.83 -7.65 -18.50
N PHE A 58 -23.11 -6.98 -17.60
CA PHE A 58 -23.51 -5.70 -17.03
C PHE A 58 -22.53 -4.62 -17.47
N ALA A 59 -23.05 -3.58 -18.12
CA ALA A 59 -22.25 -2.44 -18.54
C ALA A 59 -21.56 -1.79 -17.33
N LYS A 60 -20.24 -1.61 -17.42
CA LYS A 60 -19.45 -0.96 -16.38
C LYS A 60 -19.97 0.46 -16.14
N ARG A 61 -20.66 0.68 -15.01
CA ARG A 61 -21.33 1.95 -14.67
C ARG A 61 -20.38 3.16 -14.65
N THR A 62 -19.11 2.99 -14.26
CA THR A 62 -18.18 4.12 -14.10
C THR A 62 -16.82 3.87 -14.74
N LYS A 63 -16.29 4.87 -15.45
CA LYS A 63 -14.95 4.78 -16.08
C LYS A 63 -13.83 5.00 -15.05
N LYS A 64 -13.91 6.10 -14.28
CA LYS A 64 -12.83 6.58 -13.38
C LYS A 64 -13.17 6.48 -11.89
N VAL A 65 -14.40 6.81 -11.49
CA VAL A 65 -14.75 7.06 -10.08
C VAL A 65 -14.85 5.77 -9.25
N GLY A 66 -15.50 4.70 -9.71
CA GLY A 66 -15.64 3.47 -8.90
C GLY A 66 -16.42 3.71 -7.60
N VAL A 67 -15.94 3.15 -6.48
CA VAL A 67 -16.61 3.19 -5.16
C VAL A 67 -16.92 4.60 -4.65
N VAL A 68 -16.09 5.59 -5.00
CA VAL A 68 -16.29 7.00 -4.61
C VAL A 68 -17.36 7.72 -5.44
N GLY A 69 -18.06 7.01 -6.34
CA GLY A 69 -19.23 7.54 -7.06
C GLY A 69 -20.35 8.00 -6.12
N LYS A 70 -20.44 7.45 -4.91
CA LYS A 70 -21.39 7.86 -3.87
C LYS A 70 -21.29 9.33 -3.45
N TYR A 71 -20.12 9.96 -3.63
CA TYR A 71 -19.92 11.36 -3.28
C TYR A 71 -20.43 12.34 -4.35
N GLY A 72 -20.73 11.85 -5.56
CA GLY A 72 -21.18 12.68 -6.67
C GLY A 72 -20.14 13.74 -7.07
N VAL A 73 -20.61 14.96 -7.32
CA VAL A 73 -19.77 16.10 -7.74
C VAL A 73 -18.95 16.72 -6.59
N ARG A 74 -19.32 16.43 -5.34
CA ARG A 74 -18.79 17.08 -4.12
C ARG A 74 -17.31 16.74 -3.83
N TYR A 75 -16.66 17.59 -3.04
CA TYR A 75 -15.29 17.44 -2.47
C TYR A 75 -14.10 17.54 -3.45
N GLY A 76 -14.34 17.57 -4.77
CA GLY A 76 -13.28 17.68 -5.76
C GLY A 76 -12.52 16.38 -6.06
N ALA A 77 -11.74 16.39 -7.15
CA ALA A 77 -11.16 15.17 -7.70
C ALA A 77 -9.99 14.59 -6.87
N SER A 78 -9.18 15.44 -6.24
CA SER A 78 -7.99 14.99 -5.48
C SER A 78 -8.38 14.17 -4.25
N LEU A 79 -9.28 14.71 -3.42
CA LEU A 79 -9.79 14.03 -2.23
C LEU A 79 -10.47 12.71 -2.59
N ARG A 80 -11.30 12.69 -3.65
CA ARG A 80 -11.94 11.46 -4.12
C ARG A 80 -10.94 10.40 -4.59
N LYS A 81 -9.80 10.77 -5.18
CA LYS A 81 -8.74 9.81 -5.56
C LYS A 81 -8.09 9.20 -4.33
N GLN A 82 -7.80 9.98 -3.29
CA GLN A 82 -7.21 9.49 -2.04
C GLN A 82 -8.17 8.55 -1.30
N VAL A 83 -9.42 8.99 -1.11
CA VAL A 83 -10.47 8.18 -0.45
C VAL A 83 -10.74 6.90 -1.23
N LYS A 84 -10.69 6.93 -2.56
CA LYS A 84 -10.85 5.71 -3.38
C LYS A 84 -9.81 4.64 -3.03
N LYS A 85 -8.54 5.02 -2.85
CA LYS A 85 -7.48 4.06 -2.47
C LYS A 85 -7.76 3.44 -1.10
N MET A 86 -8.16 4.26 -0.13
CA MET A 86 -8.51 3.80 1.24
C MET A 86 -9.78 2.93 1.26
N GLU A 87 -10.82 3.32 0.53
CA GLU A 87 -12.07 2.57 0.48
C GLU A 87 -11.95 1.24 -0.26
N ILE A 88 -11.13 1.15 -1.30
CA ILE A 88 -10.89 -0.13 -1.99
C ILE A 88 -10.17 -1.09 -1.05
N THR A 89 -9.10 -0.63 -0.40
CA THR A 89 -8.30 -1.47 0.50
C THR A 89 -9.10 -1.90 1.73
N GLN A 90 -9.84 -0.99 2.38
CA GLN A 90 -10.63 -1.35 3.57
C GLN A 90 -11.74 -2.39 3.30
N HIS A 91 -12.35 -2.37 2.10
CA HIS A 91 -13.46 -3.27 1.75
C HIS A 91 -13.00 -4.56 1.08
N SER A 92 -11.73 -4.63 0.67
CA SER A 92 -11.11 -5.82 0.12
C SER A 92 -11.12 -6.97 1.13
N LYS A 93 -10.97 -8.20 0.62
CA LYS A 93 -10.73 -9.39 1.44
C LYS A 93 -9.24 -9.65 1.45
N TYR A 94 -8.69 -9.96 2.62
CA TYR A 94 -7.28 -10.30 2.77
C TYR A 94 -7.09 -11.79 3.07
N THR A 95 -5.91 -12.30 2.70
CA THR A 95 -5.41 -13.63 3.04
C THR A 95 -5.24 -13.75 4.55
N CYS A 96 -5.79 -14.80 5.15
CA CYS A 96 -5.61 -15.07 6.57
C CYS A 96 -4.29 -15.82 6.81
N THR A 97 -3.40 -15.28 7.64
CA THR A 97 -2.13 -15.94 8.02
C THR A 97 -2.33 -17.25 8.80
N PHE A 98 -3.51 -17.46 9.39
CA PHE A 98 -3.79 -18.64 10.20
C PHE A 98 -4.42 -19.79 9.43
N CYS A 99 -5.23 -19.51 8.41
CA CYS A 99 -5.98 -20.55 7.68
C CYS A 99 -5.84 -20.46 6.15
N GLY A 100 -5.00 -19.55 5.64
CA GLY A 100 -4.73 -19.37 4.20
C GLY A 100 -5.88 -18.77 3.36
N LYS A 101 -7.12 -18.79 3.84
CA LYS A 101 -8.31 -18.33 3.10
C LYS A 101 -8.43 -16.81 3.01
N ASP A 102 -8.86 -16.30 1.85
CA ASP A 102 -9.22 -14.89 1.58
C ASP A 102 -10.57 -14.49 2.19
N SER A 103 -10.59 -14.47 3.53
CA SER A 103 -11.83 -14.30 4.30
C SER A 103 -11.70 -13.27 5.42
N VAL A 104 -10.55 -12.59 5.51
CA VAL A 104 -10.35 -11.51 6.47
C VAL A 104 -11.05 -10.24 5.99
N LYS A 105 -11.90 -9.69 6.85
CA LYS A 105 -12.68 -8.47 6.63
C LYS A 105 -12.49 -7.53 7.82
N ARG A 106 -12.50 -6.23 7.56
CA ARG A 106 -12.46 -5.18 8.58
C ARG A 106 -13.77 -5.17 9.37
N GLN A 107 -13.68 -5.16 10.69
CA GLN A 107 -14.84 -4.96 11.58
C GLN A 107 -14.87 -3.52 12.11
N ALA A 108 -13.74 -3.05 12.65
CA ALA A 108 -13.57 -1.69 13.14
C ALA A 108 -12.20 -1.15 12.69
N VAL A 109 -11.88 0.10 13.07
CA VAL A 109 -10.54 0.66 12.82
C VAL A 109 -9.49 -0.21 13.52
N GLY A 110 -8.52 -0.73 12.76
CA GLY A 110 -7.45 -1.57 13.31
C GLY A 110 -7.86 -3.00 13.71
N ILE A 111 -9.15 -3.35 13.68
CA ILE A 111 -9.66 -4.67 14.06
C ILE A 111 -10.17 -5.40 12.83
N TRP A 112 -9.57 -6.57 12.58
CA TRP A 112 -9.86 -7.42 11.43
C TRP A 112 -10.28 -8.80 11.90
N ASN A 113 -11.31 -9.38 11.29
CA ASN A 113 -11.81 -10.70 11.64
C ASN A 113 -11.84 -11.61 10.41
N CYS A 114 -11.37 -12.84 10.60
CA CYS A 114 -11.40 -13.87 9.60
C CYS A 114 -12.72 -14.65 9.68
N ARG A 115 -13.54 -14.61 8.64
CA ARG A 115 -14.77 -15.43 8.60
C ARG A 115 -14.47 -16.94 8.54
N GLY A 116 -13.31 -17.33 8.00
CA GLY A 116 -12.94 -18.72 7.79
C GLY A 116 -12.49 -19.47 9.06
N CYS A 117 -11.74 -18.82 9.95
CA CYS A 117 -11.25 -19.43 11.21
C CYS A 117 -11.68 -18.67 12.46
N LYS A 118 -12.51 -17.62 12.32
CA LYS A 118 -13.05 -16.76 13.40
C LYS A 118 -12.01 -16.01 14.23
N LYS A 119 -10.73 -16.07 13.86
CA LYS A 119 -9.66 -15.32 14.53
C LYS A 119 -9.78 -13.83 14.26
N THR A 120 -9.68 -13.05 15.32
CA THR A 120 -9.58 -11.59 15.29
C THR A 120 -8.10 -11.20 15.39
N MET A 121 -7.68 -10.27 14.54
CA MET A 121 -6.30 -9.82 14.42
C MET A 121 -6.26 -8.29 14.40
N ALA A 122 -5.27 -7.72 15.06
CA ALA A 122 -4.96 -6.30 15.00
C ALA A 122 -4.15 -5.99 13.74
N GLY A 123 -4.44 -4.87 13.09
CA GLY A 123 -3.82 -4.47 11.84
C GLY A 123 -3.86 -2.96 11.62
N GLY A 124 -3.63 -2.54 10.38
CA GLY A 124 -3.75 -1.14 9.99
C GLY A 124 -5.20 -0.63 9.97
N ALA A 125 -5.36 0.70 9.89
CA ALA A 125 -6.68 1.33 9.83
C ALA A 125 -7.45 0.97 8.55
N TRP A 126 -6.75 0.86 7.40
CA TRP A 126 -7.31 0.62 6.07
C TRP A 126 -6.79 -0.65 5.39
N THR A 127 -5.62 -1.14 5.79
CA THR A 127 -4.99 -2.37 5.28
C THR A 127 -4.72 -3.34 6.43
N LEU A 128 -4.72 -4.64 6.15
CA LEU A 128 -4.47 -5.65 7.20
C LEU A 128 -3.05 -5.52 7.78
N SER A 129 -2.03 -5.36 6.95
CA SER A 129 -0.66 -5.06 7.40
C SER A 129 -0.19 -3.74 6.78
N THR A 130 0.44 -2.91 7.60
CA THR A 130 1.18 -1.72 7.15
C THR A 130 2.63 -2.08 6.85
N THR A 131 3.32 -1.25 6.05
CA THR A 131 4.74 -1.42 5.74
C THR A 131 5.60 -1.35 7.01
N ALA A 132 5.35 -0.37 7.87
CA ALA A 132 6.03 -0.25 9.16
C ALA A 132 5.80 -1.47 10.07
N ALA A 133 4.59 -2.03 10.11
CA ALA A 133 4.37 -3.25 10.89
C ALA A 133 5.12 -4.46 10.29
N ALA A 134 5.29 -4.53 8.97
CA ALA A 134 6.06 -5.58 8.33
C ALA A 134 7.56 -5.49 8.67
N THR A 135 8.13 -4.28 8.69
CA THR A 135 9.54 -4.07 9.07
C THR A 135 9.80 -4.34 10.55
N VAL A 136 8.86 -3.97 11.44
CA VAL A 136 8.98 -4.28 12.87
C VAL A 136 8.97 -5.79 13.12
N ARG A 137 8.14 -6.55 12.39
CA ARG A 137 8.11 -8.01 12.51
C ARG A 137 9.42 -8.67 12.05
N SER A 138 10.01 -8.23 10.94
CA SER A 138 11.27 -8.80 10.45
C SER A 138 12.46 -8.43 11.35
N THR A 139 12.54 -7.18 11.80
CA THR A 139 13.60 -6.72 12.72
C THR A 139 13.53 -7.42 14.06
N THR A 140 12.36 -7.53 14.67
CA THR A 140 12.16 -8.25 15.94
C THR A 140 12.58 -9.71 15.83
N ARG A 141 12.20 -10.38 14.72
CA ARG A 141 12.61 -11.75 14.45
C ARG A 141 14.13 -11.90 14.40
N ARG A 142 14.80 -11.06 13.60
CA ARG A 142 16.26 -11.07 13.45
C ARG A 142 16.98 -10.83 14.78
N LEU A 143 16.50 -9.90 15.60
CA LEU A 143 17.11 -9.61 16.90
C LEU A 143 16.99 -10.79 17.87
N ARG A 144 15.86 -11.51 17.86
CA ARG A 144 15.68 -12.72 18.68
C ARG A 144 16.65 -13.84 18.25
N GLU A 145 16.79 -14.05 16.94
CA GLU A 145 17.72 -15.05 16.40
C GLU A 145 19.18 -14.76 16.79
N ILE A 146 19.57 -13.49 16.98
CA ILE A 146 20.92 -13.11 17.41
C ILE A 146 21.13 -13.33 18.91
N MET A 147 20.10 -13.15 19.74
CA MET A 147 20.19 -13.27 21.19
C MET A 147 20.18 -14.71 21.69
N GLU A 148 19.63 -15.64 20.90
CA GLU A 148 19.52 -17.07 21.24
C GLU A 148 20.74 -17.90 20.78
N VAL A 149 21.76 -17.24 20.20
CA VAL A 149 23.10 -17.79 19.89
C VAL A 149 24.07 -17.36 20.99
#